data_AF-A0A6P7WTA1-F1
#
_entry.id   AF-A0A6P7WTA1-F1
#
_cell.length_a   1.000
_cell.length_b   1.000
_cell.length_c   1.000
_cell.angle_alpha   90.00
_cell.angle_beta   90.00
_cell.angle_gamma   90.00
#
_symmetry.space_group_name_H-M   'P 1'
#
loop_
_entity.id
_entity.type
_entity.pdbx_description
1 polymer ?
#
loop_
_entity_poly.entity_id
_entity_poly.type
_entity_poly.pdbx_seq_one_letter_code
_entity_poly.pdbx_strand_id
1 'polypeptide(L)'
;MSKADIWLIRTYWDFEYPRPFLPNFEFVGGLHCQPAKPLPEDMEKFVQSSGEHGIVVFSLGLLFRNLSIEKANIIGTALSKIPQKVLWRYSGKTPETLGHNTKLYDWLPQNDLLGHPKTKAFIAHGGTNGIYEAIYHGIPMVGIPLFLDQPDNMAHMKAKGMAVVLNFNTFEAQDLVDALNTVINNPIYKENAMKLSQIQHDQPIKPLDRAVFWIEFVMRHKGAKHLRPASHHLTWYQYHCLDIIALLILCLVVFLIVSIKCCSFCFGKRKRVVKKKRE
;
A
#
# COMPACT_ATOMS: atom_id res chain seq x y z
N MET A 1 -4.55 -19.30 -6.02
CA MET A 1 -3.60 -18.95 -4.94
C MET A 1 -3.61 -19.95 -3.76
N SER A 2 -4.08 -21.20 -3.89
CA SER A 2 -4.21 -22.10 -2.71
C SER A 2 -3.08 -23.12 -2.54
N LYS A 3 -2.15 -23.23 -3.50
CA LYS A 3 -1.16 -24.33 -3.55
C LYS A 3 0.24 -23.97 -3.06
N ALA A 4 0.56 -22.69 -2.88
CA ALA A 4 1.89 -22.31 -2.43
C ALA A 4 2.11 -22.70 -0.96
N ASP A 5 3.31 -23.15 -0.65
CA ASP A 5 3.71 -23.51 0.71
C ASP A 5 3.93 -22.27 1.58
N ILE A 6 4.57 -21.23 1.04
CA ILE A 6 4.78 -19.92 1.67
C ILE A 6 4.43 -18.82 0.66
N TRP A 7 3.86 -17.72 1.16
CA TRP A 7 3.60 -16.48 0.42
C TRP A 7 4.54 -15.40 0.90
N LEU A 8 5.47 -14.97 0.04
CA LEU A 8 6.29 -13.79 0.30
C LEU A 8 5.51 -12.54 -0.17
N ILE A 9 4.98 -11.80 0.79
CA ILE A 9 4.18 -10.59 0.54
C ILE A 9 5.12 -9.39 0.54
N ARG A 10 5.19 -8.65 -0.56
CA ARG A 10 6.13 -7.52 -0.71
C ARG A 10 5.68 -6.23 0.02
N THR A 11 4.91 -6.37 1.08
CA THR A 11 4.47 -5.26 1.93
C THR A 11 4.79 -5.55 3.39
N TYR A 12 4.57 -4.59 4.28
CA TYR A 12 4.87 -4.62 5.72
C TYR A 12 4.08 -3.49 6.42
N TRP A 13 4.05 -3.47 7.74
CA TRP A 13 3.08 -2.69 8.53
C TRP A 13 3.34 -1.17 8.55
N ASP A 14 4.55 -0.75 8.19
CA ASP A 14 4.87 0.63 7.85
C ASP A 14 4.05 1.13 6.66
N PHE A 15 3.73 0.26 5.69
CA PHE A 15 2.97 0.58 4.48
C PHE A 15 1.48 0.17 4.56
N GLU A 16 1.18 -1.00 5.12
CA GLU A 16 -0.16 -1.61 5.15
C GLU A 16 -0.96 -1.27 6.41
N TYR A 17 -2.24 -1.69 6.42
CA TYR A 17 -3.04 -1.78 7.63
C TYR A 17 -2.95 -3.17 8.27
N PRO A 18 -2.96 -3.25 9.62
CA PRO A 18 -2.92 -4.52 10.33
C PRO A 18 -4.16 -5.37 9.99
N ARG A 19 -3.96 -6.67 9.75
CA ARG A 19 -5.01 -7.65 9.51
C ARG A 19 -4.57 -9.05 9.92
N PRO A 20 -5.49 -9.96 10.27
CA PRO A 20 -5.15 -11.37 10.47
C PRO A 20 -4.55 -11.97 9.19
N PHE A 21 -3.51 -12.78 9.34
CA PHE A 21 -2.87 -13.50 8.25
C PHE A 21 -2.57 -14.94 8.66
N LEU A 22 -2.39 -15.80 7.66
CA LEU A 22 -2.11 -17.21 7.87
C LEU A 22 -0.61 -17.41 8.21
N PRO A 23 -0.24 -18.49 8.94
CA PRO A 23 1.14 -18.76 9.30
C PRO A 23 2.10 -18.93 8.12
N ASN A 24 1.58 -19.16 6.91
CA ASN A 24 2.36 -19.27 5.69
C ASN A 24 2.48 -17.95 4.90
N PHE A 25 2.15 -16.81 5.50
CA PHE A 25 2.29 -15.48 4.90
C PHE A 25 3.42 -14.73 5.59
N GLU A 26 4.41 -14.35 4.79
CA GLU A 26 5.64 -13.74 5.27
C GLU A 26 5.84 -12.40 4.57
N PHE A 27 5.80 -11.34 5.37
CA PHE A 27 5.85 -9.98 4.88
C PHE A 27 7.31 -9.54 4.73
N VAL A 28 7.70 -9.19 3.51
CA VAL A 28 9.08 -8.88 3.09
C VAL A 28 9.12 -7.51 2.37
N GLY A 29 8.27 -6.57 2.80
CA GLY A 29 8.26 -5.20 2.30
C GLY A 29 9.62 -4.51 2.38
N GLY A 30 10.01 -3.83 1.30
CA GLY A 30 11.27 -3.10 1.21
C GLY A 30 12.54 -3.94 1.07
N LEU A 31 12.43 -5.21 0.64
CA LEU A 31 13.59 -6.10 0.41
C LEU A 31 14.62 -5.56 -0.60
N HIS A 32 14.23 -4.64 -1.47
CA HIS A 32 15.10 -4.02 -2.47
C HIS A 32 15.81 -2.75 -1.97
N CYS A 33 15.36 -2.17 -0.85
CA CYS A 33 15.90 -0.92 -0.34
C CYS A 33 17.30 -1.12 0.21
N GLN A 34 18.18 -0.15 -0.06
CA GLN A 34 19.58 -0.19 0.38
C GLN A 34 20.05 1.18 0.86
N PRO A 35 21.11 1.25 1.69
CA PRO A 35 21.79 2.51 1.97
C PRO A 35 22.19 3.23 0.69
N ALA A 36 22.10 4.56 0.68
CA ALA A 36 22.48 5.35 -0.48
C ALA A 36 23.97 5.23 -0.77
N LYS A 37 24.30 5.07 -2.05
CA LYS A 37 25.66 5.14 -2.59
C LYS A 37 25.97 6.56 -3.08
N PRO A 38 27.25 6.92 -3.22
CA PRO A 38 27.63 8.19 -3.83
C PRO A 38 27.05 8.36 -5.24
N LEU A 39 26.57 9.57 -5.55
CA LEU A 39 26.05 9.92 -6.87
C LEU A 39 27.20 10.16 -7.87
N PRO A 40 26.94 9.99 -9.19
CA PRO A 40 27.87 10.46 -10.22
C PRO A 40 28.20 11.94 -10.06
N GLU A 41 29.44 12.32 -10.38
CA GLU A 41 29.97 13.67 -10.07
C GLU A 41 29.15 14.82 -10.69
N ASP A 42 28.66 14.64 -11.91
CA ASP A 42 27.83 15.62 -12.61
C ASP A 42 26.44 15.79 -11.97
N MET A 43 25.86 14.69 -11.51
CA MET A 43 24.59 14.67 -10.78
C MET A 43 24.75 15.28 -9.40
N GLU A 44 25.82 14.92 -8.68
CA GLU A 44 26.18 15.47 -7.38
C GLU A 44 26.36 17.00 -7.46
N LYS A 45 27.11 17.49 -8.45
CA LYS A 45 27.26 18.95 -8.69
C LYS A 45 25.90 19.64 -8.86
N PHE A 46 24.98 19.03 -9.60
CA PHE A 46 23.63 19.58 -9.75
C PHE A 46 22.84 19.57 -8.45
N VAL A 47 22.91 18.48 -7.69
CA VAL A 47 22.27 18.36 -6.37
C VAL A 47 22.82 19.42 -5.41
N GLN A 48 24.14 19.61 -5.36
CA GLN A 48 24.76 20.61 -4.47
C GLN A 48 24.42 22.05 -4.88
N SER A 49 24.21 22.31 -6.17
CA SER A 49 23.75 23.63 -6.65
C SER A 49 22.35 24.06 -6.15
N SER A 50 21.63 23.17 -5.46
CA SER A 50 20.32 23.47 -4.86
C SER A 50 20.38 24.34 -3.61
N GLY A 51 21.56 24.54 -3.01
CA GLY A 51 21.71 25.35 -1.80
C GLY A 51 20.83 24.84 -0.66
N GLU A 52 20.19 25.75 0.07
CA GLU A 52 19.33 25.41 1.21
C GLU A 52 17.96 24.83 0.81
N HIS A 53 17.52 25.07 -0.43
CA HIS A 53 16.22 24.60 -0.90
C HIS A 53 16.19 23.09 -1.09
N GLY A 54 17.32 22.47 -1.42
CA GLY A 54 17.43 21.03 -1.65
C GLY A 54 16.78 20.57 -2.96
N ILE A 55 16.55 19.27 -3.07
CA ILE A 55 16.11 18.62 -4.31
C ILE A 55 14.75 17.94 -4.19
N VAL A 56 14.07 17.85 -5.34
CA VAL A 56 12.92 17.00 -5.56
C VAL A 56 13.29 15.93 -6.58
N VAL A 57 13.03 14.67 -6.25
CA VAL A 57 13.17 13.56 -7.18
C VAL A 57 11.81 13.31 -7.82
N PHE A 58 11.76 13.12 -9.13
CA PHE A 58 10.51 12.86 -9.84
C PHE A 58 10.63 11.66 -10.78
N SER A 59 9.82 10.63 -10.51
CA SER A 59 9.75 9.41 -11.32
C SER A 59 8.34 8.80 -11.33
N LEU A 60 7.79 8.58 -12.53
CA LEU A 60 6.52 7.89 -12.75
C LEU A 60 6.69 6.39 -13.05
N GLY A 61 7.84 5.82 -12.69
CA GLY A 61 8.12 4.39 -12.89
C GLY A 61 8.49 4.02 -14.32
N LEU A 62 8.82 2.75 -14.55
CA LEU A 62 9.47 2.29 -15.79
C LEU A 62 8.56 2.31 -17.02
N LEU A 63 7.24 2.24 -16.82
CA LEU A 63 6.24 2.13 -17.88
C LEU A 63 5.84 3.49 -18.46
N PHE A 64 5.90 4.55 -17.64
CA PHE A 64 5.62 5.92 -18.07
C PHE A 64 6.92 6.70 -18.26
N ARG A 65 7.63 6.37 -19.35
CA ARG A 65 8.89 7.04 -19.72
C ARG A 65 8.66 8.39 -20.38
N ASN A 66 7.49 8.58 -20.97
CA ASN A 66 7.07 9.83 -21.59
C ASN A 66 5.61 10.15 -21.19
N LEU A 67 5.19 11.35 -21.54
CA LEU A 67 3.85 11.88 -21.32
C LEU A 67 3.41 12.61 -22.59
N SER A 68 2.12 12.89 -22.72
CA SER A 68 1.67 13.85 -23.73
C SER A 68 2.39 15.19 -23.52
N ILE A 69 2.68 15.90 -24.60
CA ILE A 69 3.41 17.19 -24.51
C ILE A 69 2.66 18.19 -23.65
N GLU A 70 1.32 18.17 -23.69
CA GLU A 70 0.45 19.01 -22.86
C GLU A 70 0.66 18.72 -21.36
N LYS A 71 0.56 17.45 -20.95
CA LYS A 71 0.77 17.07 -19.54
C LYS A 71 2.20 17.35 -19.09
N ALA A 72 3.17 17.11 -19.96
CA ALA A 72 4.58 17.41 -19.68
C ALA A 72 4.83 18.92 -19.52
N ASN A 73 4.14 19.77 -20.30
CA ASN A 73 4.20 21.23 -20.16
C ASN A 73 3.51 21.74 -18.88
N ILE A 74 2.39 21.14 -18.47
CA ILE A 74 1.74 21.45 -17.18
C ILE A 74 2.72 21.19 -16.03
N ILE A 75 3.35 20.03 -16.04
CA ILE A 75 4.37 19.64 -15.07
C ILE A 75 5.59 20.57 -15.14
N GLY A 76 6.13 20.84 -16.34
CA GLY A 76 7.27 21.74 -16.52
C GLY A 76 7.02 23.14 -15.93
N THR A 77 5.81 23.68 -16.14
CA THR A 77 5.35 24.94 -15.55
C THR A 77 5.26 24.89 -14.04
N ALA A 78 4.81 23.79 -13.45
CA ALA A 78 4.78 23.63 -12.00
C ALA A 78 6.19 23.58 -11.41
N LEU A 79 7.07 22.76 -12.00
CA LEU A 79 8.44 22.58 -11.53
C LEU A 79 9.27 23.85 -11.68
N SER A 80 9.01 24.71 -12.66
CA SER A 80 9.73 25.99 -12.81
C SER A 80 9.37 27.03 -11.73
N LYS A 81 8.25 26.84 -11.03
CA LYS A 81 7.77 27.74 -9.96
C LYS A 81 8.33 27.42 -8.58
N ILE A 82 8.96 26.26 -8.39
CA ILE A 82 9.52 25.87 -7.09
C ILE A 82 11.03 26.20 -7.02
N PRO A 83 11.57 26.57 -5.85
CA PRO A 83 12.98 26.92 -5.72
C PRO A 83 13.93 25.72 -5.70
N GLN A 84 13.41 24.49 -5.51
CA GLN A 84 14.21 23.27 -5.49
C GLN A 84 14.81 22.96 -6.86
N LYS A 85 15.97 22.27 -6.86
CA LYS A 85 16.41 21.58 -8.06
C LYS A 85 15.62 20.29 -8.24
N VAL A 86 15.24 19.97 -9.46
CA VAL A 86 14.41 18.81 -9.75
C VAL A 86 15.16 17.86 -10.67
N LEU A 87 15.27 16.60 -10.24
CA LEU A 87 15.78 15.51 -11.07
C LEU A 87 14.58 14.71 -11.55
N TRP A 88 14.23 14.87 -12.82
CA TRP A 88 13.05 14.27 -13.39
C TRP A 88 13.44 13.15 -14.36
N ARG A 89 13.06 11.93 -14.02
CA ARG A 89 13.18 10.80 -14.92
C ARG A 89 12.15 10.90 -16.04
N TYR A 90 12.59 11.21 -17.26
CA TYR A 90 11.74 11.43 -18.42
C TYR A 90 12.53 11.28 -19.72
N SER A 91 12.00 10.49 -20.64
CA SER A 91 12.58 10.18 -21.96
C SER A 91 11.67 10.64 -23.11
N GLY A 92 10.68 11.49 -22.85
CA GLY A 92 9.81 12.08 -23.87
C GLY A 92 10.40 13.33 -24.51
N LYS A 93 9.62 14.00 -25.36
CA LYS A 93 9.98 15.31 -25.91
C LYS A 93 10.10 16.32 -24.76
N THR A 94 11.25 16.99 -24.66
CA THR A 94 11.50 18.04 -23.66
C THR A 94 10.35 19.05 -23.64
N PRO A 95 9.71 19.30 -22.47
CA PRO A 95 8.68 20.31 -22.34
C PRO A 95 9.22 21.70 -22.66
N GLU A 96 8.44 22.51 -23.36
CA GLU A 96 8.82 23.89 -23.71
C GLU A 96 8.84 24.80 -22.47
N THR A 97 8.10 24.42 -21.44
CA THR A 97 7.99 25.14 -20.15
C THR A 97 9.00 24.66 -19.11
N LEU A 98 9.97 23.82 -19.48
CA LEU A 98 10.95 23.27 -18.55
C LEU A 98 11.84 24.38 -17.96
N GLY A 99 11.77 24.56 -16.64
CA GLY A 99 12.59 25.54 -15.92
C GLY A 99 14.07 25.13 -15.81
N HIS A 100 14.96 26.11 -15.69
CA HIS A 100 16.41 25.93 -15.50
C HIS A 100 16.79 25.20 -14.18
N ASN A 101 15.85 25.07 -13.26
CA ASN A 101 16.00 24.32 -12.01
C ASN A 101 15.75 22.81 -12.19
N THR A 102 15.25 22.37 -13.34
CA THR A 102 14.93 20.96 -13.61
C THR A 102 15.89 20.36 -14.63
N LYS A 103 16.41 19.16 -14.35
CA LYS A 103 17.15 18.34 -15.31
C LYS A 103 16.41 17.04 -15.60
N LEU A 104 16.37 16.69 -16.89
CA LEU A 104 15.78 15.44 -17.37
C LEU A 104 16.85 14.34 -17.42
N TYR A 105 16.46 13.12 -17.05
CA TYR A 105 17.31 11.94 -17.10
C TYR A 105 16.53 10.74 -17.64
N ASP A 106 17.16 9.91 -18.47
CA ASP A 106 16.56 8.62 -18.87
C ASP A 106 16.51 7.63 -17.70
N TRP A 107 17.52 7.71 -16.84
CA TRP A 107 17.70 6.86 -15.67
C TRP A 107 18.16 7.66 -14.47
N LEU A 108 17.59 7.35 -13.31
CA LEU A 108 17.98 7.93 -12.02
C LEU A 108 18.44 6.81 -11.07
N PRO A 109 19.55 6.99 -10.33
CA PRO A 109 19.84 6.18 -9.15
C PRO A 109 18.86 6.56 -8.03
N GLN A 110 17.59 6.16 -8.18
CA GLN A 110 16.47 6.65 -7.36
C GLN A 110 16.68 6.40 -5.87
N ASN A 111 17.10 5.19 -5.48
CA ASN A 111 17.43 4.87 -4.09
C ASN A 111 18.48 5.84 -3.51
N ASP A 112 19.54 6.11 -4.26
CA ASP A 112 20.66 6.93 -3.80
C ASP A 112 20.27 8.42 -3.70
N LEU A 113 19.49 8.90 -4.66
CA LEU A 113 18.90 10.24 -4.61
C LEU A 113 17.93 10.38 -3.44
N LEU A 114 17.07 9.39 -3.18
CA LEU A 114 16.15 9.45 -2.05
C LEU A 114 16.87 9.42 -0.70
N GLY A 115 18.00 8.70 -0.59
CA GLY A 115 18.84 8.73 0.60
C GLY A 115 19.81 9.91 0.69
N HIS A 116 19.81 10.82 -0.29
CA HIS A 116 20.69 11.99 -0.26
C HIS A 116 20.18 13.05 0.75
N PRO A 117 21.04 13.66 1.58
CA PRO A 117 20.63 14.61 2.62
C PRO A 117 19.87 15.86 2.13
N LYS A 118 20.10 16.25 0.86
CA LYS A 118 19.41 17.40 0.24
C LYS A 118 17.98 17.06 -0.23
N THR A 119 17.56 15.80 -0.21
CA THR A 119 16.24 15.41 -0.74
C THR A 119 15.12 15.84 0.19
N LYS A 120 14.17 16.59 -0.36
CA LYS A 120 13.03 17.14 0.38
C LYS A 120 11.74 16.41 0.10
N ALA A 121 11.51 16.02 -1.14
CA ALA A 121 10.29 15.33 -1.54
C ALA A 121 10.51 14.40 -2.74
N PHE A 122 9.61 13.42 -2.87
CA PHE A 122 9.53 12.51 -4.01
C PHE A 122 8.20 12.67 -4.73
N ILE A 123 8.22 12.95 -6.04
CA ILE A 123 7.01 12.87 -6.87
C ILE A 123 6.95 11.46 -7.46
N ALA A 124 5.90 10.71 -7.11
CA ALA A 124 5.82 9.27 -7.37
C ALA A 124 4.47 8.84 -7.93
N HIS A 125 4.49 7.91 -8.88
CA HIS A 125 3.27 7.26 -9.37
C HIS A 125 2.62 6.26 -8.39
N GLY A 126 3.27 5.90 -7.28
CA GLY A 126 2.70 4.96 -6.30
C GLY A 126 2.94 3.47 -6.55
N GLY A 127 3.91 3.12 -7.40
CA GLY A 127 4.44 1.76 -7.42
C GLY A 127 5.14 1.41 -6.11
N THR A 128 4.91 0.19 -5.60
CA THR A 128 5.36 -0.29 -4.29
C THR A 128 6.87 -0.11 -4.06
N ASN A 129 7.71 -0.32 -5.09
CA ASN A 129 9.15 -0.19 -4.94
C ASN A 129 9.58 1.24 -4.59
N GLY A 130 9.04 2.25 -5.30
CA GLY A 130 9.36 3.65 -5.04
C GLY A 130 8.81 4.14 -3.71
N ILE A 131 7.64 3.63 -3.30
CA ILE A 131 7.09 3.89 -1.97
C ILE A 131 8.03 3.38 -0.89
N TYR A 132 8.51 2.14 -1.00
CA TYR A 132 9.42 1.57 -0.01
C TYR A 132 10.77 2.28 0.03
N GLU A 133 11.33 2.72 -1.10
CA GLU A 133 12.55 3.53 -1.08
C GLU A 133 12.31 4.87 -0.37
N ALA A 134 11.16 5.50 -0.60
CA ALA A 134 10.80 6.73 0.10
C ALA A 134 10.57 6.51 1.60
N ILE A 135 9.91 5.42 2.00
CA ILE A 135 9.76 5.05 3.42
C ILE A 135 11.13 4.77 4.04
N TYR A 136 11.96 3.94 3.39
CA TYR A 136 13.28 3.55 3.88
C TYR A 136 14.16 4.77 4.16
N HIS A 137 14.15 5.78 3.29
CA HIS A 137 14.91 7.03 3.46
C HIS A 137 14.12 8.15 4.16
N GLY A 138 12.88 7.90 4.58
CA GLY A 138 12.04 8.87 5.29
C GLY A 138 11.71 10.13 4.48
N ILE A 139 11.45 10.00 3.18
CA ILE A 139 11.16 11.11 2.26
C ILE A 139 9.65 11.23 2.01
N PRO A 140 9.00 12.35 2.35
CA PRO A 140 7.58 12.55 2.04
C PRO A 140 7.36 12.68 0.53
N MET A 141 6.12 12.45 0.07
CA MET A 141 5.86 12.33 -1.36
C MET A 141 4.61 13.06 -1.88
N VAL A 142 4.66 13.48 -3.14
CA VAL A 142 3.46 13.84 -3.91
C VAL A 142 3.12 12.65 -4.81
N GLY A 143 1.96 12.05 -4.57
CA GLY A 143 1.43 10.91 -5.31
C GLY A 143 0.68 11.33 -6.56
N ILE A 144 1.03 10.75 -7.71
CA ILE A 144 0.30 10.92 -8.97
C ILE A 144 -0.02 9.53 -9.53
N PRO A 145 -0.98 8.79 -8.93
CA PRO A 145 -1.30 7.43 -9.33
C PRO A 145 -1.85 7.39 -10.76
N LEU A 146 -1.44 6.36 -11.51
CA LEU A 146 -1.78 6.22 -12.92
C LEU A 146 -2.72 5.03 -13.17
N PHE A 147 -2.45 3.86 -12.58
CA PHE A 147 -3.21 2.63 -12.84
C PHE A 147 -2.89 1.50 -11.82
N LEU A 148 -3.62 0.38 -11.93
CA LEU A 148 -3.49 -0.82 -11.08
C LEU A 148 -3.68 -0.52 -9.58
N ASP A 149 -2.74 -0.96 -8.77
CA ASP A 149 -2.67 -0.84 -7.31
C ASP A 149 -2.20 0.55 -6.85
N GLN A 150 -1.70 1.39 -7.76
CA GLN A 150 -1.14 2.70 -7.42
C GLN A 150 -2.10 3.64 -6.69
N PRO A 151 -3.39 3.79 -7.08
CA PRO A 151 -4.32 4.63 -6.34
C PRO A 151 -4.52 4.16 -4.89
N ASP A 152 -4.60 2.84 -4.69
CA ASP A 152 -4.75 2.24 -3.36
C ASP A 152 -3.48 2.42 -2.53
N ASN A 153 -2.31 2.15 -3.11
CA ASN A 153 -1.02 2.40 -2.47
C ASN A 153 -0.87 3.86 -2.03
N MET A 154 -1.32 4.82 -2.86
CA MET A 154 -1.29 6.25 -2.53
C MET A 154 -2.33 6.64 -1.48
N ALA A 155 -3.49 5.97 -1.44
CA ALA A 155 -4.46 6.15 -0.37
C ALA A 155 -3.87 5.75 0.99
N HIS A 156 -3.08 4.67 1.06
CA HIS A 156 -2.35 4.29 2.28
C HIS A 156 -1.34 5.37 2.70
N MET A 157 -0.53 5.89 1.77
CA MET A 157 0.45 6.94 2.08
C MET A 157 -0.18 8.26 2.50
N LYS A 158 -1.33 8.61 1.91
CA LYS A 158 -2.14 9.75 2.34
C LYS A 158 -2.68 9.56 3.75
N ALA A 159 -3.26 8.40 4.04
CA ALA A 159 -3.83 8.10 5.35
C ALA A 159 -2.77 8.06 6.47
N LYS A 160 -1.53 7.65 6.15
CA LYS A 160 -0.39 7.74 7.07
C LYS A 160 0.24 9.13 7.15
N GLY A 161 -0.31 10.12 6.45
CA GLY A 161 0.16 11.51 6.48
C GLY A 161 1.55 11.71 5.88
N MET A 162 1.99 10.81 4.99
CA MET A 162 3.29 10.89 4.29
C MET A 162 3.15 11.45 2.87
N ALA A 163 1.93 11.52 2.34
CA ALA A 163 1.69 11.95 0.96
C ALA A 163 0.50 12.90 0.77
N VAL A 164 0.66 13.81 -0.20
CA VAL A 164 -0.45 14.49 -0.88
C VAL A 164 -0.69 13.78 -2.21
N VAL A 165 -1.94 13.52 -2.58
CA VAL A 165 -2.29 12.75 -3.79
C VAL A 165 -3.05 13.62 -4.76
N LEU A 166 -2.56 13.69 -6.00
CA LEU A 166 -3.14 14.42 -7.12
C LEU A 166 -3.75 13.46 -8.13
N ASN A 167 -4.82 13.89 -8.80
CA ASN A 167 -5.42 13.13 -9.89
C ASN A 167 -4.71 13.47 -11.20
N PHE A 168 -4.02 12.49 -11.79
CA PHE A 168 -3.23 12.65 -13.01
C PHE A 168 -3.98 13.36 -14.15
N ASN A 169 -5.27 13.07 -14.31
CA ASN A 169 -6.06 13.61 -15.42
C ASN A 169 -6.43 15.07 -15.22
N THR A 170 -6.74 15.47 -13.98
CA THR A 170 -7.37 16.76 -13.70
C THR A 170 -6.45 17.79 -13.06
N PHE A 171 -5.29 17.40 -12.51
CA PHE A 171 -4.42 18.37 -11.85
C PHE A 171 -3.87 19.40 -12.83
N GLU A 172 -3.80 20.65 -12.38
CA GLU A 172 -3.16 21.77 -13.05
C GLU A 172 -1.79 22.08 -12.43
N ALA A 173 -1.04 22.98 -13.06
CA ALA A 173 0.31 23.30 -12.61
C ALA A 173 0.34 23.82 -11.17
N GLN A 174 -0.68 24.59 -10.76
CA GLN A 174 -0.75 25.13 -9.41
C GLN A 174 -0.99 24.05 -8.35
N ASP A 175 -1.80 23.03 -8.64
CA ASP A 175 -2.04 21.92 -7.71
C ASP A 175 -0.73 21.18 -7.35
N LEU A 176 0.15 20.98 -8.33
CA LEU A 176 1.45 20.34 -8.10
C LEU A 176 2.39 21.24 -7.28
N VAL A 177 2.39 22.55 -7.53
CA VAL A 177 3.16 23.51 -6.72
C VAL A 177 2.68 23.49 -5.27
N ASP A 178 1.36 23.55 -5.05
CA ASP A 178 0.77 23.58 -3.72
C ASP A 178 0.99 22.28 -2.96
N ALA A 179 0.88 21.12 -3.65
CA ALA A 179 1.19 19.82 -3.07
C ALA A 179 2.66 19.71 -2.65
N LEU A 180 3.60 20.17 -3.49
CA LEU A 180 5.03 20.17 -3.17
C LEU A 180 5.33 21.09 -1.99
N ASN A 181 4.82 22.32 -2.01
CA ASN A 181 4.97 23.25 -0.90
C ASN A 181 4.40 22.68 0.40
N THR A 182 3.28 21.97 0.32
CA THR A 182 2.66 21.30 1.47
C THR A 182 3.59 20.24 2.06
N VAL A 183 4.06 19.28 1.26
CA VAL A 183 4.88 18.17 1.78
C VAL A 183 6.29 18.59 2.19
N ILE A 184 6.82 19.66 1.60
CA ILE A 184 8.17 20.18 1.91
C ILE A 184 8.15 21.06 3.16
N ASN A 185 7.15 21.94 3.30
CA ASN A 185 7.16 22.97 4.34
C ASN A 185 6.34 22.60 5.58
N ASN A 186 5.39 21.68 5.49
CA ASN A 186 4.66 21.18 6.65
C ASN A 186 5.42 20.02 7.31
N PRO A 187 5.95 20.20 8.54
CA PRO A 187 6.81 19.21 9.19
C PRO A 187 6.13 17.86 9.42
N ILE A 188 4.79 17.83 9.55
CA ILE A 188 4.01 16.60 9.79
C ILE A 188 4.33 15.53 8.73
N TYR A 189 4.49 15.91 7.46
CA TYR A 189 4.78 14.94 6.39
C TYR A 189 6.16 14.31 6.57
N LYS A 190 7.17 15.11 6.90
CA LYS A 190 8.53 14.62 7.15
C LYS A 190 8.60 13.79 8.43
N GLU A 191 7.93 14.23 9.51
CA GLU A 191 7.86 13.50 10.77
C GLU A 191 7.21 12.12 10.59
N ASN A 192 6.09 12.06 9.87
CA ASN A 192 5.43 10.79 9.55
C ASN A 192 6.31 9.90 8.66
N ALA A 193 6.96 10.47 7.65
CA ALA A 193 7.92 9.73 6.80
C ALA A 193 9.05 9.12 7.62
N MET A 194 9.65 9.89 8.54
CA MET A 194 10.71 9.43 9.44
C MET A 194 10.21 8.38 10.42
N LYS A 195 8.98 8.52 10.94
CA LYS A 195 8.35 7.50 11.79
C LYS A 195 8.18 6.17 11.06
N LEU A 196 7.72 6.19 9.82
CA LEU A 196 7.60 4.97 9.02
C LEU A 196 8.97 4.38 8.66
N SER A 197 9.96 5.23 8.37
CA SER A 197 11.35 4.81 8.18
C SER A 197 11.88 4.06 9.40
N GLN A 198 11.69 4.60 10.61
CA GLN A 198 12.09 3.95 11.86
C GLN A 198 11.45 2.57 12.00
N ILE A 199 10.13 2.44 11.76
CA ILE A 199 9.43 1.14 11.81
C ILE A 199 10.00 0.16 10.76
N GLN A 200 10.33 0.67 9.56
CA GLN A 200 10.86 -0.16 8.48
C GLN A 200 12.27 -0.70 8.81
N HIS A 201 13.10 0.11 9.47
CA HIS A 201 14.44 -0.29 9.92
C HIS A 201 14.42 -1.14 11.20
N ASP A 202 13.47 -0.89 12.10
CA ASP A 202 13.32 -1.58 13.39
C ASP A 202 12.59 -2.92 13.23
N GLN A 203 13.19 -3.81 12.46
CA GLN A 203 12.72 -5.18 12.26
C GLN A 203 13.77 -6.17 12.78
N PRO A 204 13.35 -7.25 13.47
CA PRO A 204 14.29 -8.23 14.04
C PRO A 204 15.10 -8.98 12.96
N ILE A 205 14.53 -9.13 11.76
CA ILE A 205 15.17 -9.74 10.60
C ILE A 205 14.90 -8.83 9.42
N LYS A 206 15.96 -8.48 8.67
CA LYS A 206 15.83 -7.64 7.47
C LYS A 206 14.92 -8.31 6.45
N PRO A 207 14.14 -7.55 5.66
CA PRO A 207 13.17 -8.13 4.72
C PRO A 207 13.77 -9.11 3.71
N LEU A 208 14.97 -8.82 3.18
CA LEU A 208 15.66 -9.73 2.27
C LEU A 208 16.09 -11.04 2.95
N ASP A 209 16.69 -10.94 4.15
CA ASP A 209 17.13 -12.11 4.92
C ASP A 209 15.93 -12.99 5.32
N ARG A 210 14.79 -12.39 5.66
CA ARG A 210 13.53 -13.09 5.92
C ARG A 210 13.05 -13.85 4.68
N ALA A 211 13.09 -13.23 3.50
CA ALA A 211 12.74 -13.89 2.24
C ALA A 211 13.64 -15.10 1.97
N VAL A 212 14.96 -14.93 2.10
CA VAL A 212 15.96 -16.00 1.92
C VAL A 212 15.69 -17.14 2.89
N PHE A 213 15.51 -16.84 4.18
CA PHE A 213 15.24 -17.84 5.21
C PHE A 213 14.04 -18.73 4.85
N TRP A 214 12.91 -18.14 4.44
CA TRP A 214 11.70 -18.90 4.14
C TRP A 214 11.79 -19.70 2.85
N ILE A 215 12.51 -19.19 1.85
CA ILE A 215 12.82 -19.95 0.63
C ILE A 215 13.64 -21.20 1.01
N GLU A 216 14.71 -21.02 1.77
CA GLU A 216 15.54 -22.12 2.23
C GLU A 216 14.78 -23.08 3.14
N PHE A 217 13.90 -22.58 4.01
CA PHE A 217 13.06 -23.39 4.89
C PHE A 217 12.22 -24.38 4.08
N VAL A 218 11.54 -23.91 3.03
CA VAL A 218 10.72 -24.77 2.16
C VAL A 218 11.59 -25.81 1.45
N MET A 219 12.78 -25.41 0.97
CA MET A 219 13.72 -26.33 0.33
C MET A 219 14.22 -27.42 1.30
N ARG A 220 14.66 -27.03 2.50
CA ARG A 220 15.18 -27.94 3.54
C ARG A 220 14.15 -28.97 3.96
N HIS A 221 12.88 -28.58 4.07
CA HIS A 221 11.81 -29.45 4.59
C HIS A 221 10.93 -30.08 3.48
N LYS A 222 11.26 -29.84 2.20
CA LYS A 222 10.52 -30.34 1.04
C LYS A 222 9.03 -29.92 1.07
N GLY A 223 8.77 -28.67 1.47
CA GLY A 223 7.44 -28.08 1.59
C GLY A 223 7.14 -27.50 2.98
N ALA A 224 5.95 -26.92 3.14
CA ALA A 224 5.51 -26.32 4.41
C ALA A 224 4.02 -26.59 4.71
N LYS A 225 3.54 -27.81 4.41
CA LYS A 225 2.12 -28.17 4.55
C LYS A 225 1.52 -27.92 5.94
N HIS A 226 2.32 -28.03 7.00
CA HIS A 226 1.89 -27.79 8.38
C HIS A 226 1.59 -26.31 8.69
N LEU A 227 2.04 -25.37 7.86
CA LEU A 227 1.74 -23.94 7.97
C LEU A 227 0.50 -23.54 7.15
N ARG A 228 -0.05 -24.46 6.36
CA ARG A 228 -1.21 -24.21 5.51
C ARG A 228 -2.49 -24.52 6.28
N PRO A 229 -3.52 -23.65 6.19
CA PRO A 229 -4.77 -23.92 6.87
C PRO A 229 -5.54 -25.06 6.19
N ALA A 230 -6.24 -25.86 7.00
CA ALA A 230 -7.12 -26.92 6.51
C ALA A 230 -8.29 -26.39 5.65
N SER A 231 -8.63 -25.10 5.79
CA SER A 231 -9.69 -24.44 5.01
C SER A 231 -9.48 -24.52 3.50
N HIS A 232 -8.23 -24.67 3.02
CA HIS A 232 -7.95 -24.87 1.60
C HIS A 232 -8.45 -26.21 1.04
N HIS A 233 -8.83 -27.15 1.90
CA HIS A 233 -9.36 -28.46 1.53
C HIS A 233 -10.89 -28.55 1.69
N LEU A 234 -11.54 -27.50 2.20
CA LEU A 234 -12.98 -27.47 2.38
C LEU A 234 -13.69 -27.03 1.10
N THR A 235 -14.89 -27.56 0.86
CA THR A 235 -15.79 -26.99 -0.14
C THR A 235 -16.33 -25.64 0.34
N TRP A 236 -16.80 -24.80 -0.59
CA TRP A 236 -17.27 -23.45 -0.24
C TRP A 236 -18.41 -23.48 0.81
N TYR A 237 -19.31 -24.46 0.74
CA TYR A 237 -20.42 -24.59 1.69
C TYR A 237 -19.98 -25.12 3.06
N GLN A 238 -18.95 -25.98 3.13
CA GLN A 238 -18.32 -26.41 4.39
C GLN A 238 -17.56 -25.25 5.03
N TYR A 239 -16.84 -24.48 4.24
CA TYR A 239 -16.13 -23.29 4.70
C TYR A 239 -17.08 -22.25 5.32
N HIS A 240 -18.29 -22.09 4.75
CA HIS A 240 -19.34 -21.22 5.26
C HIS A 240 -20.32 -21.90 6.22
N CYS A 241 -20.05 -23.15 6.65
CA CYS A 241 -20.88 -23.93 7.58
C CYS A 241 -22.37 -24.00 7.20
N LEU A 242 -22.70 -24.02 5.91
CA LEU A 242 -24.11 -23.96 5.45
C LEU A 242 -24.91 -25.21 5.84
N ASP A 243 -24.25 -26.36 5.89
CA ASP A 243 -24.79 -27.62 6.38
C ASP A 243 -25.18 -27.53 7.87
N ILE A 244 -24.32 -26.94 8.69
CA ILE A 244 -24.59 -26.71 10.13
C ILE A 244 -25.73 -25.70 10.30
N ILE A 245 -25.73 -24.60 9.53
CA ILE A 245 -26.79 -23.61 9.56
C ILE A 245 -28.13 -24.25 9.19
N ALA A 246 -28.17 -25.07 8.13
CA ALA A 246 -29.38 -25.79 7.72
C ALA A 246 -29.88 -26.74 8.82
N LEU A 247 -28.99 -27.47 9.50
CA LEU A 247 -29.33 -28.32 10.64
C LEU A 247 -29.92 -27.50 11.80
N LEU A 248 -29.32 -26.36 12.15
CA LEU A 248 -29.82 -25.49 13.22
C LEU A 248 -31.21 -24.92 12.90
N ILE A 249 -31.44 -24.51 11.64
CA ILE A 249 -32.75 -24.07 11.17
C ILE A 249 -33.78 -25.20 11.29
N LEU A 250 -33.42 -26.42 10.89
CA LEU A 250 -34.29 -27.59 11.01
C LEU A 250 -34.65 -27.88 12.47
N CYS A 251 -33.68 -27.87 13.38
CA CYS A 251 -33.92 -28.05 14.82
C CYS A 251 -34.85 -26.98 15.38
N LEU A 252 -34.67 -25.72 14.99
CA LEU A 252 -35.53 -24.62 15.41
C LEU A 252 -36.97 -24.79 14.91
N VAL A 253 -37.15 -25.16 13.64
CA VAL A 253 -38.48 -25.42 13.05
C VAL A 253 -39.18 -26.56 13.78
N VAL A 254 -38.48 -27.68 14.03
CA VAL A 254 -39.03 -28.82 14.77
C VAL A 254 -39.43 -28.41 16.19
N PHE A 255 -38.56 -27.67 16.90
CA PHE A 255 -38.85 -27.16 18.24
C PHE A 255 -40.09 -26.26 18.27
N LEU A 256 -40.23 -25.35 17.29
CA LEU A 256 -41.40 -24.48 17.17
C LEU A 256 -42.67 -25.29 16.88
N ILE A 257 -42.64 -26.26 15.99
CA ILE A 257 -43.79 -27.13 15.68
C ILE A 257 -44.22 -27.91 16.93
N VAL A 258 -43.27 -28.53 17.65
CA VAL A 258 -43.55 -29.26 18.89
C VAL A 258 -44.14 -28.34 19.94
N SER A 259 -43.54 -27.16 20.15
CA SER A 259 -44.03 -26.17 21.12
C SER A 259 -45.45 -25.70 20.80
N ILE A 260 -45.75 -25.39 19.53
CA ILE A 260 -47.11 -25.00 19.09
C ILE A 260 -48.10 -26.15 19.33
N LYS A 261 -47.73 -27.39 18.99
CA LYS A 261 -48.57 -28.57 19.22
C LYS A 261 -48.81 -28.81 20.71
N CYS A 262 -47.78 -28.74 21.55
CA CYS A 262 -47.89 -28.85 23.01
C CYS A 262 -48.78 -27.75 23.60
N CYS A 263 -48.57 -26.48 23.24
CA CYS A 263 -49.41 -25.36 23.66
C CYS A 263 -50.88 -25.59 23.24
N SER A 264 -51.13 -25.90 21.96
CA SER A 264 -52.49 -26.14 21.46
C SER A 264 -53.19 -27.32 22.15
N PHE A 265 -52.45 -28.38 22.50
CA PHE A 265 -52.96 -29.51 23.28
C PHE A 265 -53.30 -29.12 24.72
N CYS A 266 -52.44 -28.36 25.39
CA CYS A 266 -52.66 -27.84 26.74
C CYS A 266 -53.89 -26.90 26.79
N PHE A 267 -54.01 -25.97 25.83
CA PHE A 267 -55.18 -25.09 25.71
C PHE A 267 -56.45 -25.84 25.30
N GLY A 268 -56.36 -26.87 24.45
CA GLY A 268 -57.46 -27.74 24.07
C GLY A 268 -57.99 -28.59 25.24
N LYS A 269 -57.11 -29.10 26.11
CA LYS A 269 -57.49 -29.78 27.36
C LYS A 269 -58.17 -28.82 28.34
N ARG A 270 -57.66 -27.60 28.52
CA ARG A 270 -58.32 -26.58 29.38
C ARG A 270 -59.74 -26.26 28.90
N LYS A 271 -59.96 -26.08 27.58
CA LYS A 271 -61.31 -25.84 27.03
C LYS A 271 -62.26 -27.02 27.25
N ARG A 272 -61.80 -28.28 27.10
CA ARG A 272 -62.61 -29.48 27.38
C ARG A 272 -62.95 -29.64 28.86
N VAL A 273 -62.02 -29.35 29.77
CA VAL A 273 -62.26 -29.40 31.22
C VAL A 273 -63.25 -28.31 31.67
N VAL A 274 -63.20 -27.11 31.10
CA VAL A 274 -64.17 -26.04 31.38
C VAL A 274 -65.57 -26.40 30.85
N LYS A 275 -65.67 -27.06 29.70
CA LYS A 275 -66.96 -27.50 29.14
C LYS A 275 -67.62 -28.60 29.99
N LYS A 276 -66.82 -29.56 30.49
CA LYS A 276 -67.28 -30.66 31.36
C LYS A 276 -67.67 -30.25 32.79
N LYS A 277 -67.37 -29.01 33.20
CA LYS A 277 -67.80 -28.41 34.49
C LYS A 277 -69.07 -27.55 34.35
N ARG A 278 -69.57 -27.32 33.13
CA ARG A 278 -70.74 -26.48 32.82
C ARG A 278 -71.97 -27.29 32.37
N GLU A 279 -71.82 -28.60 32.20
CA GLU A 279 -72.90 -29.61 32.11
C GLU A 279 -73.09 -30.23 33.49
#